data_AF-A0A0T6LUJ6-F1
#
_entry.id   AF-A0A0T6LUJ6-F1
#
_cell.length_a   1.000
_cell.length_b   1.000
_cell.length_c   1.000
_cell.angle_alpha   90.00
_cell.angle_beta   90.00
_cell.angle_gamma   90.00
#
_symmetry.space_group_name_H-M   'P 1'
#
loop_
_entity.id
_entity.type
_entity.pdbx_description
1 polymer ?
#
loop_
_entity_poly.entity_id
_entity_poly.type
_entity_poly.pdbx_seq_one_letter_code
_entity_poly.pdbx_strand_id
1 'polypeptide(L)'
;MTLLLVAVVVVGVVTLVGVVGYASGQSEARPPGRRPAPRSVARYGASRLGAWAGLCMVPADHVGIVHRRFGRAPSDQRFKRINPDNARGTQARTLLPGHLYWLPPPLFHVQFVPRVHVPEDHIGVVVATEGARRDPRRVLGRQVECDSYQDGVAFLRNGGEQGRQLTVLPGDSSYYINTALFKVEMVPRTYVPPGTIGLVIAKDGAIRPPDRPFGRFVECESFQDGAAFLRGGGEQGRQLAILTGGTHYDINPYLFDVITEATAARSDQAGLRPRHLREISIPVGHIGVVIALDGAEPERGEKRVGPLIPGHSGFRLPWVFLANGGWRGVQEETLGEGAVSMLNPWFVRVVLIPTRLLILDWSKKASSQADNYDAALDRISVNVQGHQLQVELRQTLNIPRTAAPRLVSEFGDSSSSGMGGLVDNPAPVQRFVERVLGGAVDTYFNGIAAESTVEEFLTRYASIRTDLAAQVRNALAAWGVEAASTNLGEVESLDGDLNTARKRVSTEQIRTQELEAQLKNVRITSEIRQAELATERERRLLDVATLERRIELLGRDTIAMQYFLAELKQMNVPQVVSGDAESLLTHLPMQRALELIDAAQWRAGRSALAQAPGPDGKPLGERQV
;
A
#
# COMPACT_ATOMS: atom_id res chain seq x y z
N MET A 1 101.06 -14.49 21.70
CA MET A 1 99.71 -14.50 21.07
C MET A 1 98.96 -15.80 21.40
N THR A 2 98.91 -16.18 22.67
CA THR A 2 98.34 -17.46 23.15
C THR A 2 97.59 -17.29 24.48
N LEU A 3 97.91 -16.26 25.28
CA LEU A 3 97.16 -15.92 26.50
C LEU A 3 95.82 -15.21 26.25
N LEU A 4 95.65 -14.51 25.12
CA LEU A 4 94.38 -13.82 24.80
C LEU A 4 93.30 -14.78 24.28
N LEU A 5 93.69 -15.92 23.70
CA LEU A 5 92.78 -16.91 23.12
C LEU A 5 92.13 -17.79 24.20
N VAL A 6 92.82 -18.01 25.32
CA VAL A 6 92.32 -18.83 26.46
C VAL A 6 91.28 -18.07 27.28
N ALA A 7 91.39 -16.73 27.39
CA ALA A 7 90.41 -15.91 28.12
C ALA A 7 89.03 -15.84 27.41
N VAL A 8 88.99 -15.90 26.08
CA VAL A 8 87.74 -15.83 25.31
C VAL A 8 86.96 -17.15 25.36
N VAL A 9 87.64 -18.29 25.48
CA VAL A 9 86.99 -19.61 25.57
C VAL A 9 86.43 -19.87 26.98
N VAL A 10 87.09 -19.38 28.04
CA VAL A 10 86.62 -19.57 29.43
C VAL A 10 85.37 -18.72 29.76
N VAL A 11 85.22 -17.53 29.15
CA VAL A 11 84.01 -16.70 29.30
C VAL A 11 82.83 -17.24 28.48
N GLY A 12 83.09 -17.94 27.36
CA GLY A 12 82.05 -18.55 26.52
C GLY A 12 81.40 -19.82 27.09
N VAL A 13 82.06 -20.52 28.02
CA VAL A 13 81.54 -21.77 28.60
C VAL A 13 80.74 -21.54 29.89
N VAL A 14 80.98 -20.45 30.61
CA VAL A 14 80.27 -20.15 31.88
C VAL A 14 78.84 -19.60 31.66
N THR A 15 78.54 -19.01 30.51
CA THR A 15 77.18 -18.51 30.19
C THR A 15 76.23 -19.58 29.65
N LEU A 16 76.75 -20.71 29.15
CA LEU A 16 75.94 -21.79 28.57
C LEU A 16 75.38 -22.77 29.63
N VAL A 17 75.92 -22.77 30.87
CA VAL A 17 75.48 -23.67 31.95
C VAL A 17 74.38 -23.05 32.84
N GLY A 18 74.04 -21.76 32.66
CA GLY A 18 73.06 -21.06 33.50
C GLY A 18 71.58 -21.11 33.03
N VAL A 19 71.25 -21.77 31.92
CA VAL A 19 69.88 -21.72 31.33
C VAL A 19 69.19 -23.09 31.27
N VAL A 20 69.85 -24.19 31.63
CA VAL A 20 69.23 -25.53 31.67
C VAL A 20 68.94 -25.92 33.12
N GLY A 21 67.80 -25.48 33.64
CA GLY A 21 67.33 -25.96 34.94
C GLY A 21 66.17 -25.17 35.53
N TYR A 22 64.96 -25.32 34.97
CA TYR A 22 63.69 -25.52 35.70
C TYR A 22 62.49 -25.33 34.76
N ALA A 23 61.89 -26.43 34.29
CA ALA A 23 60.51 -26.45 33.81
C ALA A 23 60.03 -27.90 33.70
N SER A 24 59.72 -28.51 34.84
CA SER A 24 58.90 -29.72 34.91
C SER A 24 57.93 -29.57 36.08
N GLY A 25 56.65 -29.35 35.77
CA GLY A 25 55.57 -29.24 36.73
C GLY A 25 54.23 -29.46 36.03
N GLN A 26 53.53 -30.49 36.48
CA GLN A 26 52.41 -31.19 35.84
C GLN A 26 51.09 -30.42 35.79
N SER A 27 50.23 -30.89 34.89
CA SER A 27 48.83 -30.52 34.70
C SER A 27 47.92 -31.16 35.75
N GLU A 28 46.96 -30.42 36.29
CA GLU A 28 45.75 -30.99 36.88
C GLU A 28 44.55 -30.03 36.76
N ALA A 29 43.35 -30.60 36.66
CA ALA A 29 42.13 -29.96 36.17
C ALA A 29 41.23 -29.32 37.28
N ARG A 30 40.39 -28.36 36.84
CA ARG A 30 39.35 -27.47 37.46
C ARG A 30 38.29 -28.16 38.37
N PRO A 31 37.38 -27.48 39.15
CA PRO A 31 36.60 -26.23 38.85
C PRO A 31 36.22 -25.32 40.10
N PRO A 32 35.10 -24.54 40.16
CA PRO A 32 35.10 -23.08 39.92
C PRO A 32 34.62 -22.19 41.10
N GLY A 33 34.89 -20.87 41.00
CA GLY A 33 34.03 -19.82 41.57
C GLY A 33 34.50 -19.09 42.83
N ARG A 34 35.12 -17.91 42.65
CA ARG A 34 34.90 -16.64 43.38
C ARG A 34 36.03 -15.66 43.06
N ARG A 35 35.68 -14.44 42.65
CA ARG A 35 36.63 -13.31 42.48
C ARG A 35 37.14 -12.86 43.86
N PRO A 36 38.41 -12.44 43.96
CA PRO A 36 38.70 -11.22 44.68
C PRO A 36 39.58 -10.22 43.87
N ALA A 37 39.52 -8.98 44.33
CA ALA A 37 40.01 -7.73 43.75
C ALA A 37 41.49 -7.68 43.32
N PRO A 38 41.88 -6.75 42.42
CA PRO A 38 43.24 -6.67 41.91
C PRO A 38 44.21 -6.17 42.98
N ARG A 39 45.20 -7.01 43.32
CA ARG A 39 46.42 -6.56 43.99
C ARG A 39 47.37 -5.99 42.94
N SER A 40 47.86 -4.79 43.22
CA SER A 40 48.91 -4.10 42.48
C SER A 40 50.14 -4.99 42.28
N VAL A 41 50.39 -5.36 41.02
CA VAL A 41 51.68 -5.95 40.65
C VAL A 41 52.62 -4.82 40.26
N ALA A 42 53.69 -4.74 41.02
CA ALA A 42 54.75 -3.76 40.95
C ALA A 42 55.38 -3.67 39.55
N ARG A 43 55.71 -2.44 39.17
CA ARG A 43 56.66 -2.11 38.11
C ARG A 43 57.94 -2.92 38.29
N TYR A 44 58.17 -3.88 37.40
CA TYR A 44 59.53 -4.38 37.15
C TYR A 44 60.09 -3.65 35.94
N GLY A 45 61.16 -2.90 36.20
CA GLY A 45 61.84 -2.07 35.21
C GLY A 45 62.41 -2.92 34.08
N ALA A 46 62.11 -2.50 32.85
CA ALA A 46 62.81 -2.96 31.67
C ALA A 46 64.30 -2.64 31.83
N SER A 47 65.09 -3.70 31.95
CA SER A 47 66.54 -3.69 32.02
C SER A 47 67.13 -3.05 30.75
N ARG A 48 67.77 -1.90 30.95
CA ARG A 48 68.74 -1.30 30.03
C ARG A 48 70.03 -2.13 30.02
N LEU A 49 70.04 -3.26 29.32
CA LEU A 49 71.28 -3.97 28.99
C LEU A 49 71.28 -4.27 27.49
N GLY A 50 72.01 -3.46 26.71
CA GLY A 50 72.20 -3.72 25.28
C GLY A 50 72.30 -2.51 24.34
N ALA A 51 72.50 -1.28 24.81
CA ALA A 51 72.67 -0.12 23.90
C ALA A 51 74.02 -0.10 23.13
N TRP A 52 74.96 -1.00 23.44
CA TRP A 52 76.30 -1.04 22.83
C TRP A 52 76.46 -2.04 21.67
N ALA A 53 75.50 -2.96 21.44
CA ALA A 53 75.66 -4.02 20.44
C ALA A 53 74.95 -3.77 19.09
N GLY A 54 74.16 -2.70 18.96
CA GLY A 54 73.39 -2.42 17.73
C GLY A 54 72.23 -3.38 17.45
N LEU A 55 71.97 -4.34 18.34
CA LEU A 55 70.82 -5.22 18.27
C LEU A 55 69.57 -4.47 18.75
N CYS A 56 68.53 -4.41 17.92
CA CYS A 56 67.22 -3.86 18.29
C CYS A 56 66.11 -4.85 17.93
N MET A 57 65.16 -5.01 18.85
CA MET A 57 63.94 -5.78 18.65
C MET A 57 62.76 -4.83 18.82
N VAL A 58 61.88 -4.80 17.81
CA VAL A 58 60.68 -3.96 17.86
C VAL A 58 59.62 -4.68 18.70
N PRO A 59 59.03 -4.02 19.72
CA PRO A 59 57.93 -4.60 20.51
C PRO A 59 56.72 -4.98 19.65
N ALA A 60 55.95 -5.99 20.05
CA ALA A 60 54.83 -6.54 19.25
C ALA A 60 53.79 -5.51 18.77
N ASP A 61 53.47 -4.53 19.62
CA ASP A 61 52.48 -3.47 19.32
C ASP A 61 53.09 -2.20 18.72
N HIS A 62 54.35 -2.26 18.27
CA HIS A 62 55.09 -1.11 17.78
C HIS A 62 55.63 -1.35 16.37
N VAL A 63 55.91 -0.25 15.69
CA VAL A 63 56.67 -0.19 14.44
C VAL A 63 57.94 0.61 14.68
N GLY A 64 59.07 0.11 14.17
CA GLY A 64 60.35 0.82 14.25
C GLY A 64 60.53 1.77 13.07
N ILE A 65 60.55 3.08 13.33
CA ILE A 65 60.90 4.11 12.35
C ILE A 65 62.40 4.35 12.41
N VAL A 66 63.08 4.16 11.28
CA VAL A 66 64.54 4.23 11.20
C VAL A 66 64.98 5.62 10.76
N HIS A 67 65.87 6.24 11.52
CA HIS A 67 66.55 7.49 11.18
C HIS A 67 68.05 7.25 11.02
N ARG A 68 68.60 7.58 9.86
CA ARG A 68 70.04 7.48 9.60
C ARG A 68 70.72 8.83 9.86
N ARG A 69 71.61 8.89 10.85
CA ARG A 69 72.29 10.11 11.32
C ARG A 69 73.42 10.56 10.38
N PHE A 70 74.22 9.61 9.89
CA PHE A 70 75.39 9.88 9.03
C PHE A 70 75.29 9.09 7.71
N GLY A 71 75.83 9.63 6.62
CA GLY A 71 75.79 8.97 5.31
C GLY A 71 75.68 9.96 4.14
N ARG A 72 75.57 9.40 2.93
CA ARG A 72 75.36 10.19 1.71
C ARG A 72 74.04 10.95 1.79
N ALA A 73 74.01 12.16 1.23
CA ALA A 73 72.77 12.89 1.02
C ALA A 73 71.81 12.04 0.13
N PRO A 74 70.49 12.26 0.24
CA PRO A 74 69.52 11.61 -0.64
C PRO A 74 69.94 11.75 -2.11
N SER A 75 69.99 10.62 -2.82
CA SER A 75 70.30 10.56 -4.26
C SER A 75 69.25 11.29 -5.09
N ASP A 76 67.99 11.23 -4.65
CA ASP A 76 66.84 11.79 -5.34
C ASP A 76 66.29 13.01 -4.58
N GLN A 77 66.40 14.19 -5.18
CA GLN A 77 65.95 15.46 -4.59
C GLN A 77 64.42 15.56 -4.48
N ARG A 78 63.67 14.62 -5.08
CA ARG A 78 62.21 14.52 -4.94
C ARG A 78 61.78 14.22 -3.50
N PHE A 79 62.60 13.48 -2.76
CA PHE A 79 62.29 13.03 -1.40
C PHE A 79 63.10 13.84 -0.38
N LYS A 80 62.49 14.87 0.22
CA LYS A 80 63.21 15.84 1.06
C LYS A 80 63.29 15.42 2.53
N ARG A 81 62.24 14.75 3.03
CA ARG A 81 62.08 14.40 4.45
C ARG A 81 62.24 12.91 4.71
N ILE A 82 61.87 12.07 3.74
CA ILE A 82 61.74 10.60 3.94
C ILE A 82 62.28 9.88 2.72
N ASN A 83 63.30 9.05 2.92
CA ASN A 83 64.04 8.42 1.83
C ASN A 83 63.63 6.96 1.63
N PRO A 84 63.36 6.52 0.38
CA PRO A 84 63.15 5.10 0.08
C PRO A 84 64.45 4.29 0.10
N ASP A 85 65.58 4.96 -0.12
CA ASP A 85 66.90 4.35 -0.12
C ASP A 85 67.64 4.58 1.20
N ASN A 86 68.70 3.80 1.42
CA ASN A 86 69.59 3.93 2.56
C ASN A 86 70.46 5.21 2.45
N ALA A 87 69.84 6.38 2.60
CA ALA A 87 70.46 7.71 2.60
C ALA A 87 70.29 8.40 3.96
N ARG A 88 71.01 9.51 4.20
CA ARG A 88 70.89 10.28 5.46
C ARG A 88 69.46 10.83 5.63
N GLY A 89 68.85 10.63 6.80
CA GLY A 89 67.49 11.08 7.11
C GLY A 89 66.55 9.95 7.54
N THR A 90 65.26 10.26 7.68
CA THR A 90 64.21 9.28 7.99
C THR A 90 64.03 8.32 6.82
N GLN A 91 63.98 7.02 7.11
CA GLN A 91 63.78 5.98 6.12
C GLN A 91 62.28 5.73 5.91
N ALA A 92 61.88 5.45 4.67
CA ALA A 92 60.54 4.98 4.34
C ALA A 92 60.32 3.54 4.86
N ARG A 93 61.36 2.72 4.83
CA ARG A 93 61.35 1.36 5.38
C ARG A 93 61.14 1.38 6.90
N THR A 94 60.22 0.53 7.35
CA THR A 94 59.95 0.27 8.77
C THR A 94 60.57 -1.05 9.21
N LEU A 95 60.74 -1.19 10.52
CA LEU A 95 61.09 -2.45 11.16
C LEU A 95 59.82 -3.05 11.78
N LEU A 96 59.48 -4.26 11.35
CA LEU A 96 58.33 -5.02 11.85
C LEU A 96 58.68 -5.73 13.18
N PRO A 97 57.70 -5.95 14.06
CA PRO A 97 57.90 -6.66 15.32
C PRO A 97 58.35 -8.12 15.15
N GLY A 98 58.88 -8.71 16.22
CA GLY A 98 59.23 -10.13 16.26
C GLY A 98 60.53 -10.52 15.56
N HIS A 99 61.17 -9.59 14.85
CA HIS A 99 62.47 -9.80 14.23
C HIS A 99 63.58 -9.09 15.01
N LEU A 100 64.75 -9.75 15.08
CA LEU A 100 65.97 -9.16 15.61
C LEU A 100 66.71 -8.44 14.48
N TYR A 101 66.87 -7.12 14.62
CA TYR A 101 67.59 -6.30 13.65
C TYR A 101 68.94 -5.88 14.23
N TRP A 102 69.95 -5.81 13.38
CA TRP A 102 71.24 -5.21 13.72
C TRP A 102 71.44 -3.90 12.96
N LEU A 103 71.49 -2.79 13.70
CA LEU A 103 71.67 -1.43 13.19
C LEU A 103 72.74 -0.72 14.05
N PRO A 104 73.87 -0.31 13.48
CA PRO A 104 74.94 0.32 14.26
C PRO A 104 74.46 1.64 14.92
N PRO A 105 74.45 1.74 16.26
CA PRO A 105 73.90 2.89 17.00
C PRO A 105 74.48 4.28 16.67
N PRO A 106 75.79 4.43 16.33
CA PRO A 106 76.27 5.75 15.92
C PRO A 106 75.68 6.18 14.57
N LEU A 107 75.31 5.22 13.70
CA LEU A 107 74.82 5.49 12.35
C LEU A 107 73.29 5.60 12.29
N PHE A 108 72.58 4.81 13.08
CA PHE A 108 71.13 4.71 13.05
C PHE A 108 70.50 4.95 14.41
N HIS A 109 69.34 5.60 14.40
CA HIS A 109 68.45 5.75 15.53
C HIS A 109 67.10 5.17 15.15
N VAL A 110 66.59 4.24 15.96
CA VAL A 110 65.26 3.66 15.76
C VAL A 110 64.32 4.26 16.79
N GLN A 111 63.25 4.87 16.31
CA GLN A 111 62.14 5.32 17.14
C GLN A 111 61.04 4.27 17.10
N PHE A 112 60.64 3.76 18.26
CA PHE A 112 59.49 2.87 18.35
C PHE A 112 58.23 3.71 18.51
N VAL A 113 57.28 3.51 17.59
CA VAL A 113 55.98 4.15 17.61
C VAL A 113 54.91 3.06 17.71
N PRO A 114 53.83 3.24 18.49
CA PRO A 114 52.75 2.27 18.52
C PRO A 114 52.17 2.07 17.12
N ARG A 115 51.76 0.83 16.82
CA ARG A 115 51.04 0.52 15.57
C ARG A 115 49.73 1.31 15.52
N VAL A 116 49.30 1.65 14.31
CA VAL A 116 48.04 2.38 14.12
C VAL A 116 46.90 1.39 14.21
N HIS A 117 46.02 1.56 15.21
CA HIS A 117 44.78 0.80 15.31
C HIS A 117 43.62 1.68 14.87
N VAL A 118 42.89 1.23 13.85
CA VAL A 118 41.66 1.87 13.40
C VAL A 118 40.51 1.19 14.13
N PRO A 119 39.75 1.91 14.98
CA PRO A 119 38.58 1.36 15.66
C PRO A 119 37.53 0.82 14.69
N GLU A 120 36.64 -0.07 15.15
CA GLU A 120 35.57 -0.66 14.35
C GLU A 120 34.58 0.37 13.76
N ASP A 121 34.29 1.43 14.52
CA ASP A 121 33.36 2.51 14.15
C ASP A 121 34.02 3.62 13.31
N HIS A 122 35.30 3.47 12.96
CA HIS A 122 36.08 4.45 12.22
C HIS A 122 36.74 3.85 10.98
N ILE A 123 37.08 4.74 10.05
CA ILE A 123 38.00 4.48 8.94
C ILE A 123 39.26 5.34 9.10
N GLY A 124 40.39 4.82 8.63
CA GLY A 124 41.65 5.56 8.61
C GLY A 124 41.86 6.26 7.27
N VAL A 125 41.68 7.58 7.21
CA VAL A 125 42.06 8.36 6.03
C VAL A 125 43.56 8.66 6.09
N VAL A 126 44.29 8.22 5.08
CA VAL A 126 45.75 8.36 5.03
C VAL A 126 46.16 9.66 4.35
N VAL A 127 47.06 10.40 4.98
CA VAL A 127 47.69 11.61 4.44
C VAL A 127 49.20 11.37 4.32
N ALA A 128 49.69 11.27 3.10
CA ALA A 128 51.11 11.13 2.80
C ALA A 128 51.82 12.48 2.94
N THR A 129 52.85 12.53 3.78
CA THR A 129 53.66 13.72 4.03
C THR A 129 54.67 13.96 2.92
N GLU A 130 55.09 12.91 2.22
CA GLU A 130 56.09 12.92 1.16
C GLU A 130 55.64 12.02 -0.01
N GLY A 131 56.02 12.38 -1.23
CA GLY A 131 55.65 11.64 -2.44
C GLY A 131 55.82 12.50 -3.70
N ALA A 132 55.40 11.96 -4.84
CA ALA A 132 55.29 12.72 -6.08
C ALA A 132 54.33 13.90 -5.93
N ARG A 133 54.53 14.94 -6.73
CA ARG A 133 53.58 16.07 -6.78
C ARG A 133 52.26 15.57 -7.37
N ARG A 134 51.18 15.74 -6.60
CA ARG A 134 49.82 15.50 -7.07
C ARG A 134 49.45 16.48 -8.17
N ASP A 135 48.66 16.01 -9.13
CA ASP A 135 48.02 16.87 -10.13
C ASP A 135 47.17 17.95 -9.42
N PRO A 136 47.35 19.25 -9.73
CA PRO A 136 46.56 20.33 -9.12
C PRO A 136 45.05 20.19 -9.30
N ARG A 137 44.59 19.49 -10.33
CA ARG A 137 43.16 19.27 -10.60
C ARG A 137 42.52 18.20 -9.71
N ARG A 138 43.32 17.33 -9.10
CA ARG A 138 42.85 16.22 -8.26
C ARG A 138 42.99 16.56 -6.78
N VAL A 139 41.96 16.26 -6.00
CA VAL A 139 41.94 16.54 -4.56
C VAL A 139 42.56 15.40 -3.75
N LEU A 140 42.59 14.19 -4.31
CA LEU A 140 43.13 12.98 -3.69
C LEU A 140 44.31 12.41 -4.48
N GLY A 141 45.28 11.87 -3.76
CA GLY A 141 46.44 11.16 -4.30
C GLY A 141 46.04 9.82 -4.90
N ARG A 142 46.68 9.43 -6.00
CA ARG A 142 46.42 8.18 -6.70
C ARG A 142 46.70 6.97 -5.80
N GLN A 143 45.86 5.93 -5.94
CA GLN A 143 46.14 4.63 -5.33
C GLN A 143 47.40 4.02 -5.95
N VAL A 144 48.22 3.44 -5.09
CA VAL A 144 49.45 2.75 -5.42
C VAL A 144 49.55 1.48 -4.59
N GLU A 145 49.99 0.39 -5.20
CA GLU A 145 50.25 -0.87 -4.50
C GLU A 145 51.40 -0.69 -3.48
N CYS A 146 51.05 -0.79 -2.19
CA CYS A 146 51.98 -0.57 -1.07
C CYS A 146 51.56 -1.26 0.23
N ASP A 147 50.84 -2.38 0.14
CA ASP A 147 50.37 -3.18 1.29
C ASP A 147 49.66 -2.31 2.35
N SER A 148 48.59 -1.63 1.95
CA SER A 148 47.81 -0.74 2.83
C SER A 148 48.67 0.29 3.57
N TYR A 149 49.62 0.90 2.86
CA TYR A 149 50.57 1.90 3.37
C TYR A 149 51.56 1.39 4.43
N GLN A 150 51.68 0.07 4.60
CA GLN A 150 52.69 -0.54 5.47
C GLN A 150 54.07 -0.58 4.79
N ASP A 151 54.11 -0.68 3.45
CA ASP A 151 55.35 -0.55 2.67
C ASP A 151 55.52 0.86 2.10
N GLY A 152 56.17 1.72 2.89
CA GLY A 152 56.52 3.08 2.47
C GLY A 152 57.52 3.14 1.32
N VAL A 153 58.35 2.11 1.11
CA VAL A 153 59.32 2.10 0.01
C VAL A 153 58.62 1.82 -1.31
N ALA A 154 57.72 0.83 -1.32
CA ALA A 154 56.86 0.55 -2.47
C ALA A 154 56.00 1.76 -2.82
N PHE A 155 55.39 2.43 -1.84
CA PHE A 155 54.60 3.65 -2.07
C PHE A 155 55.40 4.72 -2.81
N LEU A 156 56.59 5.08 -2.32
CA LEU A 156 57.39 6.15 -2.94
C LEU A 156 57.96 5.74 -4.32
N ARG A 157 58.35 4.47 -4.50
CA ARG A 157 58.93 3.98 -5.76
C ARG A 157 57.89 3.81 -6.87
N ASN A 158 56.68 3.38 -6.51
CA ASN A 158 55.58 3.20 -7.43
C ASN A 158 54.84 4.51 -7.75
N GLY A 159 55.37 5.66 -7.31
CA GLY A 159 54.86 6.98 -7.66
C GLY A 159 53.73 7.50 -6.78
N GLY A 160 53.67 7.07 -5.52
CA GLY A 160 52.72 7.57 -4.52
C GLY A 160 52.78 9.09 -4.40
N GLU A 161 51.61 9.73 -4.38
CA GLU A 161 51.46 11.19 -4.44
C GLU A 161 51.35 11.78 -3.03
N GLN A 162 51.88 12.99 -2.82
CA GLN A 162 51.76 13.70 -1.55
C GLN A 162 50.31 14.19 -1.30
N GLY A 163 49.86 14.16 -0.03
CA GLY A 163 48.55 14.66 0.41
C GLY A 163 47.58 13.57 0.86
N ARG A 164 46.28 13.89 0.95
CA ARG A 164 45.22 12.90 1.25
C ARG A 164 45.16 11.84 0.16
N GLN A 165 45.11 10.58 0.55
CA GLN A 165 45.08 9.45 -0.37
C GLN A 165 43.65 9.02 -0.70
N LEU A 166 43.50 8.33 -1.83
CA LEU A 166 42.23 7.82 -2.31
C LEU A 166 41.73 6.61 -1.51
N THR A 167 42.60 5.63 -1.28
CA THR A 167 42.27 4.40 -0.56
C THR A 167 42.31 4.64 0.95
N VAL A 168 41.24 4.27 1.64
CA VAL A 168 41.12 4.35 3.10
C VAL A 168 41.55 3.03 3.74
N LEU A 169 41.92 3.10 5.01
CA LEU A 169 42.16 1.91 5.83
C LEU A 169 40.83 1.45 6.43
N PRO A 170 40.40 0.21 6.19
CA PRO A 170 39.18 -0.33 6.79
C PRO A 170 39.31 -0.40 8.32
N GLY A 171 38.15 -0.31 8.97
CA GLY A 171 38.01 -0.39 10.43
C GLY A 171 38.39 -1.76 11.00
N ASP A 172 38.42 -1.82 12.33
CA ASP A 172 38.73 -3.04 13.12
C ASP A 172 40.07 -3.70 12.76
N SER A 173 41.04 -2.90 12.31
CA SER A 173 42.31 -3.40 11.80
C SER A 173 43.50 -2.61 12.37
N SER A 174 44.62 -3.31 12.57
CA SER A 174 45.87 -2.72 13.05
C SER A 174 46.95 -2.80 11.99
N TYR A 175 47.62 -1.67 11.74
CA TYR A 175 48.59 -1.51 10.67
C TYR A 175 49.95 -1.02 11.20
N TYR A 176 51.04 -1.59 10.69
CA TYR A 176 52.41 -1.20 11.02
C TYR A 176 52.89 -0.05 10.11
N ILE A 177 52.24 1.09 10.21
CA ILE A 177 52.44 2.24 9.32
C ILE A 177 53.59 3.12 9.78
N ASN A 178 54.42 3.58 8.84
CA ASN A 178 55.43 4.59 9.11
C ASN A 178 54.77 5.95 9.39
N THR A 179 54.58 6.31 10.66
CA THR A 179 53.91 7.57 11.04
C THR A 179 54.68 8.84 10.68
N ALA A 180 55.96 8.73 10.33
CA ALA A 180 56.71 9.84 9.77
C ALA A 180 56.28 10.11 8.31
N LEU A 181 55.95 9.07 7.55
CA LEU A 181 55.52 9.16 6.15
C LEU A 181 54.02 9.39 6.01
N PHE A 182 53.23 8.64 6.75
CA PHE A 182 51.78 8.65 6.67
C PHE A 182 51.17 9.13 7.98
N LYS A 183 50.31 10.14 7.90
CA LYS A 183 49.43 10.52 8.99
C LYS A 183 48.08 9.86 8.75
N VAL A 184 47.55 9.18 9.77
CA VAL A 184 46.23 8.55 9.68
C VAL A 184 45.24 9.39 10.48
N GLU A 185 44.25 9.93 9.78
CA GLU A 185 43.12 10.66 10.37
C GLU A 185 41.96 9.68 10.57
N MET A 186 41.52 9.50 11.81
CA MET A 186 40.38 8.63 12.12
C MET A 186 39.10 9.39 11.88
N VAL A 187 38.26 8.89 10.97
CA VAL A 187 36.96 9.48 10.64
C VAL A 187 35.86 8.46 10.91
N PRO A 188 34.69 8.85 11.47
CA PRO A 188 33.60 7.93 11.70
C PRO A 188 33.17 7.22 10.41
N ARG A 189 32.92 5.91 10.52
CA ARG A 189 32.46 5.07 9.42
C ARG A 189 31.04 5.46 9.02
N THR A 190 30.71 5.33 7.74
CA THR A 190 29.38 5.69 7.25
C THR A 190 28.40 4.58 7.60
N TYR A 191 27.46 4.87 8.51
CA TYR A 191 26.37 3.94 8.84
C TYR A 191 25.06 4.36 8.16
N VAL A 192 24.42 3.44 7.47
CA VAL A 192 23.07 3.62 6.91
C VAL A 192 22.09 2.81 7.75
N PRO A 193 21.16 3.44 8.49
CA PRO A 193 20.20 2.72 9.33
C PRO A 193 19.35 1.72 8.54
N PRO A 194 18.90 0.61 9.16
CA PRO A 194 18.00 -0.35 8.52
C PRO A 194 16.66 0.32 8.14
N GLY A 195 16.03 -0.13 7.05
CA GLY A 195 14.80 0.45 6.51
C GLY A 195 14.99 1.83 5.84
N THR A 196 16.25 2.28 5.70
CA THR A 196 16.60 3.55 5.03
C THR A 196 17.62 3.32 3.92
N ILE A 197 17.84 4.35 3.12
CA ILE A 197 18.83 4.39 2.05
C ILE A 197 19.83 5.52 2.27
N GLY A 198 21.07 5.34 1.80
CA GLY A 198 22.06 6.40 1.71
C GLY A 198 22.16 6.93 0.27
N LEU A 199 22.14 8.25 0.11
CA LEU A 199 22.38 8.90 -1.19
C LEU A 199 23.83 9.37 -1.28
N VAL A 200 24.43 9.23 -2.46
CA VAL A 200 25.84 9.55 -2.66
C VAL A 200 26.00 10.73 -3.63
N ILE A 201 26.85 11.68 -3.25
CA ILE A 201 27.31 12.79 -4.09
C ILE A 201 28.82 12.68 -4.24
N ALA A 202 29.31 12.52 -5.47
CA ALA A 202 30.74 12.52 -5.76
C ALA A 202 31.29 13.96 -5.76
N LYS A 203 32.35 14.19 -4.99
CA LYS A 203 33.06 15.48 -4.90
C LYS A 203 34.18 15.61 -5.93
N ASP A 204 34.72 14.48 -6.40
CA ASP A 204 35.78 14.40 -7.40
C ASP A 204 35.43 13.36 -8.49
N GLY A 205 36.08 13.44 -9.65
CA GLY A 205 35.73 12.67 -10.85
C GLY A 205 35.73 13.51 -12.13
N ALA A 206 35.28 12.91 -13.24
CA ALA A 206 35.06 13.64 -14.48
C ALA A 206 33.97 14.71 -14.30
N ILE A 207 34.08 15.83 -15.02
CA ILE A 207 33.06 16.87 -15.02
C ILE A 207 31.82 16.30 -15.69
N ARG A 208 30.71 16.24 -14.95
CA ARG A 208 29.43 15.79 -15.46
C ARG A 208 28.93 16.75 -16.56
N PRO A 209 28.47 16.23 -17.70
CA PRO A 209 27.80 17.04 -18.72
C PRO A 209 26.60 17.83 -18.14
N PRO A 210 26.37 19.07 -18.60
CA PRO A 210 25.32 19.94 -18.04
C PRO A 210 23.89 19.48 -18.38
N ASP A 211 23.71 18.64 -19.39
CA ASP A 211 22.44 18.07 -19.84
C ASP A 211 21.93 16.93 -18.95
N ARG A 212 22.77 16.40 -18.05
CA ARG A 212 22.39 15.28 -17.16
C ARG A 212 22.35 15.69 -15.68
N PRO A 213 21.28 15.31 -14.96
CA PRO A 213 21.17 15.59 -13.53
C PRO A 213 22.03 14.65 -12.66
N PHE A 214 22.41 13.49 -13.17
CA PHE A 214 23.19 12.47 -12.46
C PHE A 214 24.52 12.14 -13.14
N GLY A 215 25.50 11.77 -12.33
CA GLY A 215 26.73 11.18 -12.81
C GLY A 215 26.49 9.77 -13.36
N ARG A 216 27.32 9.37 -14.33
CA ARG A 216 27.35 8.00 -14.86
C ARG A 216 27.54 6.97 -13.74
N PHE A 217 26.79 5.88 -13.81
CA PHE A 217 27.00 4.72 -12.93
C PHE A 217 28.32 4.01 -13.24
N VAL A 218 29.08 3.72 -12.17
CA VAL A 218 30.31 2.94 -12.21
C VAL A 218 30.25 1.92 -11.07
N GLU A 219 30.54 0.67 -11.39
CA GLU A 219 30.64 -0.39 -10.39
C GLU A 219 31.92 -0.20 -9.56
N CYS A 220 31.76 0.02 -8.25
CA CYS A 220 32.84 0.41 -7.35
C CYS A 220 32.60 -0.05 -5.90
N GLU A 221 32.02 -1.24 -5.73
CA GLU A 221 31.75 -1.85 -4.42
C GLU A 221 31.00 -0.92 -3.46
N SER A 222 29.86 -0.40 -3.92
CA SER A 222 29.04 0.56 -3.15
C SER A 222 29.82 1.80 -2.69
N PHE A 223 30.67 2.34 -3.57
CA PHE A 223 31.49 3.54 -3.34
C PHE A 223 32.60 3.38 -2.29
N GLN A 224 32.89 2.14 -1.85
CA GLN A 224 34.03 1.85 -0.99
C GLN A 224 35.35 1.84 -1.78
N ASP A 225 35.32 1.40 -3.05
CA ASP A 225 36.47 1.49 -3.94
C ASP A 225 36.44 2.78 -4.80
N GLY A 226 36.96 3.86 -4.21
CA GLY A 226 37.13 5.13 -4.92
C GLY A 226 38.05 5.08 -6.14
N ALA A 227 38.99 4.13 -6.18
CA ALA A 227 39.91 3.97 -7.31
C ALA A 227 39.25 3.28 -8.50
N ALA A 228 38.40 2.28 -8.27
CA ALA A 228 37.53 1.73 -9.31
C ALA A 228 36.58 2.80 -9.85
N PHE A 229 35.96 3.62 -8.98
CA PHE A 229 35.07 4.71 -9.40
C PHE A 229 35.77 5.69 -10.36
N LEU A 230 36.95 6.20 -9.98
CA LEU A 230 37.69 7.15 -10.83
C LEU A 230 38.23 6.51 -12.11
N ARG A 231 38.75 5.26 -12.04
CA ARG A 231 39.24 4.54 -13.24
C ARG A 231 38.12 4.20 -14.22
N GLY A 232 36.92 3.90 -13.72
CA GLY A 232 35.73 3.64 -14.52
C GLY A 232 35.09 4.89 -15.15
N GLY A 233 35.68 6.08 -14.93
CA GLY A 233 35.16 7.33 -15.47
C GLY A 233 33.99 7.90 -14.67
N GLY A 234 33.97 7.68 -13.35
CA GLY A 234 32.97 8.24 -12.46
C GLY A 234 32.92 9.77 -12.55
N GLU A 235 31.71 10.32 -12.49
CA GLU A 235 31.45 11.74 -12.70
C GLU A 235 31.06 12.44 -11.39
N GLN A 236 31.43 13.71 -11.26
CA GLN A 236 31.11 14.56 -10.11
C GLN A 236 29.59 14.84 -10.01
N GLY A 237 29.09 14.99 -8.77
CA GLY A 237 27.69 15.32 -8.48
C GLY A 237 26.85 14.13 -7.99
N ARG A 238 25.52 14.26 -8.07
CA ARG A 238 24.56 13.25 -7.58
C ARG A 238 24.72 11.93 -8.34
N GLN A 239 24.75 10.83 -7.60
CA GLN A 239 24.85 9.48 -8.18
C GLN A 239 23.49 8.79 -8.24
N LEU A 240 23.32 7.88 -9.21
CA LEU A 240 22.10 7.06 -9.35
C LEU A 240 22.02 5.94 -8.31
N ALA A 241 23.16 5.30 -8.02
CA ALA A 241 23.22 4.22 -7.05
C ALA A 241 23.02 4.71 -5.62
N ILE A 242 22.32 3.89 -4.85
CA ILE A 242 22.01 4.12 -3.45
C ILE A 242 22.81 3.13 -2.59
N LEU A 243 23.06 3.51 -1.34
CA LEU A 243 23.57 2.60 -0.32
C LEU A 243 22.38 1.95 0.40
N THR A 244 22.40 0.62 0.51
CA THR A 244 21.37 -0.11 1.25
C THR A 244 21.55 0.05 2.76
N GLY A 245 20.44 0.12 3.49
CA GLY A 245 20.45 0.24 4.95
C GLY A 245 20.85 -1.05 5.68
N GLY A 246 21.17 -0.90 6.97
CA GLY A 246 21.49 -2.01 7.88
C GLY A 246 22.97 -2.39 7.94
N THR A 247 23.87 -1.60 7.35
CA THR A 247 25.31 -1.90 7.33
C THR A 247 26.17 -0.64 7.41
N HIS A 248 27.45 -0.85 7.70
CA HIS A 248 28.49 0.17 7.67
C HIS A 248 29.29 0.10 6.37
N TYR A 249 29.74 1.25 5.87
CA TYR A 249 30.51 1.38 4.65
C TYR A 249 31.80 2.15 4.88
N ASP A 250 32.89 1.66 4.29
CA ASP A 250 34.23 2.29 4.32
C ASP A 250 34.38 3.33 3.21
N ILE A 251 33.58 4.38 3.28
CA ILE A 251 33.52 5.41 2.24
C ILE A 251 34.47 6.56 2.56
N ASN A 252 35.30 6.94 1.59
CA ASN A 252 36.17 8.12 1.73
C ASN A 252 35.35 9.42 1.69
N PRO A 253 35.22 10.17 2.81
CA PRO A 253 34.38 11.37 2.90
C PRO A 253 34.90 12.56 2.08
N TYR A 254 36.16 12.48 1.65
CA TYR A 254 36.77 13.49 0.79
C TYR A 254 36.51 13.23 -0.70
N LEU A 255 36.14 11.99 -1.07
CA LEU A 255 35.70 11.65 -2.43
C LEU A 255 34.17 11.70 -2.55
N PHE A 256 33.46 11.18 -1.55
CA PHE A 256 32.01 11.06 -1.57
C PHE A 256 31.38 11.76 -0.37
N ASP A 257 30.29 12.47 -0.60
CA ASP A 257 29.37 12.91 0.42
C ASP A 257 28.21 11.92 0.52
N VAL A 258 27.96 11.38 1.71
CA VAL A 258 26.85 10.44 1.92
C VAL A 258 25.78 11.09 2.76
N ILE A 259 24.57 11.14 2.21
CA ILE A 259 23.39 11.67 2.88
C ILE A 259 22.57 10.50 3.41
N THR A 260 22.41 10.45 4.73
CA THR A 260 21.65 9.45 5.48
C THR A 260 20.53 10.14 6.25
N GLU A 261 19.65 9.38 6.90
CA GLU A 261 18.56 9.97 7.72
C GLU A 261 19.11 10.95 8.79
N ALA A 262 20.25 10.61 9.40
CA ALA A 262 20.89 11.42 10.43
C ALA A 262 21.49 12.74 9.91
N THR A 263 22.00 12.76 8.67
CA THR A 263 22.61 13.95 8.07
C THR A 263 21.62 14.78 7.26
N ALA A 264 20.58 14.15 6.69
CA ALA A 264 19.52 14.84 5.94
C ALA A 264 18.77 15.87 6.79
N ALA A 265 18.55 15.60 8.09
CA ALA A 265 17.93 16.54 9.00
C ALA A 265 18.72 17.86 9.18
N ARG A 266 20.03 17.84 8.90
CA ARG A 266 20.94 18.98 9.05
C ARG A 266 21.29 19.65 7.72
N SER A 267 20.88 19.05 6.61
CA SER A 267 21.28 19.47 5.27
C SER A 267 20.12 20.20 4.60
N ASP A 268 20.26 21.49 4.33
CA ASP A 268 19.25 22.28 3.57
C ASP A 268 19.33 22.03 2.06
N GLN A 269 19.80 20.84 1.66
CA GLN A 269 19.98 20.47 0.27
C GLN A 269 18.62 20.20 -0.39
N ALA A 270 18.16 21.16 -1.19
CA ALA A 270 17.09 21.01 -2.18
C ALA A 270 15.79 20.34 -1.67
N GLY A 271 15.40 20.61 -0.42
CA GLY A 271 14.16 20.09 0.17
C GLY A 271 14.19 18.63 0.64
N LEU A 272 15.38 18.01 0.76
CA LEU A 272 15.51 16.63 1.23
C LEU A 272 15.11 16.51 2.69
N ARG A 273 14.15 15.63 2.98
CA ARG A 273 13.67 15.34 4.32
C ARG A 273 13.98 13.87 4.65
N PRO A 274 14.20 13.53 5.94
CA PRO A 274 14.40 12.16 6.40
C PRO A 274 13.40 11.14 5.83
N ARG A 275 12.12 11.51 5.71
CA ARG A 275 11.07 10.66 5.13
C ARG A 275 11.34 10.19 3.70
N HIS A 276 12.08 10.96 2.89
CA HIS A 276 12.40 10.60 1.51
C HIS A 276 13.52 9.55 1.42
N LEU A 277 14.24 9.31 2.52
CA LEU A 277 15.30 8.29 2.61
C LEU A 277 14.82 6.98 3.20
N ARG A 278 13.52 6.86 3.53
CA ARG A 278 12.92 5.61 3.99
C ARG A 278 12.54 4.75 2.80
N GLU A 279 12.51 3.44 3.03
CA GLU A 279 11.95 2.52 2.05
C GLU A 279 10.50 2.88 1.70
N ILE A 280 10.14 2.66 0.44
CA ILE A 280 8.79 2.90 -0.06
C ILE A 280 7.99 1.63 0.16
N SER A 281 6.99 1.71 1.03
CA SER A 281 6.04 0.62 1.29
C SER A 281 4.68 0.96 0.70
N ILE A 282 4.18 0.09 -0.18
CA ILE A 282 2.85 0.25 -0.78
C ILE A 282 1.82 -0.43 0.13
N PRO A 283 0.88 0.32 0.74
CA PRO A 283 -0.11 -0.25 1.64
C PRO A 283 -1.10 -1.15 0.90
N VAL A 284 -1.75 -2.03 1.67
CA VAL A 284 -2.84 -2.89 1.18
C VAL A 284 -3.98 -2.03 0.60
N GLY A 285 -4.58 -2.48 -0.49
CA GLY A 285 -5.61 -1.76 -1.24
C GLY A 285 -5.10 -0.55 -2.05
N HIS A 286 -3.78 -0.42 -2.24
CA HIS A 286 -3.16 0.61 -3.08
C HIS A 286 -2.14 0.02 -4.05
N ILE A 287 -1.83 0.82 -5.07
CA ILE A 287 -0.67 0.62 -5.95
C ILE A 287 0.19 1.87 -5.98
N GLY A 288 1.49 1.66 -6.19
CA GLY A 288 2.44 2.74 -6.40
C GLY A 288 2.65 3.01 -7.88
N VAL A 289 2.06 4.07 -8.41
CA VAL A 289 2.36 4.53 -9.77
C VAL A 289 3.72 5.24 -9.75
N VAL A 290 4.65 4.77 -10.57
CA VAL A 290 6.02 5.28 -10.63
C VAL A 290 6.12 6.40 -11.66
N ILE A 291 6.78 7.49 -11.27
CA ILE A 291 7.11 8.63 -12.12
C ILE A 291 8.64 8.77 -12.12
N ALA A 292 9.27 8.52 -13.26
CA ALA A 292 10.70 8.73 -13.47
C ALA A 292 10.96 10.23 -13.69
N LEU A 293 11.90 10.79 -12.93
CA LEU A 293 12.27 12.21 -12.97
C LEU A 293 13.38 12.50 -13.99
N ASP A 294 14.05 11.46 -14.47
CA ASP A 294 15.10 11.50 -15.50
C ASP A 294 14.91 10.34 -16.49
N GLY A 295 15.36 10.53 -17.72
CA GLY A 295 15.11 9.58 -18.82
C GLY A 295 15.04 10.26 -20.17
N ALA A 296 14.85 9.45 -21.22
CA ALA A 296 14.59 9.96 -22.56
C ALA A 296 13.33 10.83 -22.55
N GLU A 297 13.37 11.96 -23.25
CA GLU A 297 12.18 12.80 -23.41
C GLU A 297 11.19 12.04 -24.30
N PRO A 298 9.92 11.90 -23.88
CA PRO A 298 8.93 11.21 -24.70
C PRO A 298 8.79 11.94 -26.03
N GLU A 299 8.76 11.20 -27.14
CA GLU A 299 8.44 11.77 -28.44
C GLU A 299 7.09 12.49 -28.35
N ARG A 300 7.01 13.74 -28.82
CA ARG A 300 5.76 14.51 -28.78
C ARG A 300 4.68 13.79 -29.59
N GLY A 301 3.83 13.01 -28.92
CA GLY A 301 2.81 12.13 -29.50
C GLY A 301 1.84 11.57 -28.45
N GLU A 302 0.92 10.70 -28.87
CA GLU A 302 -0.26 10.23 -28.09
C GLU A 302 0.06 9.45 -26.80
N LYS A 303 1.22 8.79 -26.70
CA LYS A 303 1.56 7.98 -25.53
C LYS A 303 2.11 8.84 -24.40
N ARG A 304 1.26 9.07 -23.38
CA ARG A 304 1.61 9.84 -22.17
C ARG A 304 2.27 9.00 -21.07
N VAL A 305 2.33 7.67 -21.24
CA VAL A 305 2.91 6.72 -20.29
C VAL A 305 4.10 6.01 -20.92
N GLY A 306 5.20 5.91 -20.17
CA GLY A 306 6.44 5.26 -20.58
C GLY A 306 6.29 3.73 -20.74
N PRO A 307 6.95 3.12 -21.74
CA PRO A 307 6.84 1.69 -22.01
C PRO A 307 7.47 0.84 -20.90
N LEU A 308 7.10 -0.44 -20.86
CA LEU A 308 7.74 -1.43 -19.99
C LEU A 308 9.21 -1.64 -20.38
N ILE A 309 10.12 -1.42 -19.43
CA ILE A 309 11.57 -1.61 -19.63
C ILE A 309 12.01 -2.85 -18.84
N PRO A 310 12.68 -3.84 -19.45
CA PRO A 310 13.15 -5.01 -18.71
C PRO A 310 14.46 -4.72 -17.94
N GLY A 311 14.71 -5.51 -16.89
CA GLY A 311 16.04 -5.66 -16.26
C GLY A 311 16.43 -4.65 -15.19
N HIS A 312 15.63 -3.60 -14.93
CA HIS A 312 15.94 -2.60 -13.90
C HIS A 312 15.39 -2.92 -12.50
N SER A 313 14.83 -4.12 -12.31
CA SER A 313 14.36 -4.66 -11.02
C SER A 313 13.42 -3.72 -10.27
N GLY A 314 12.35 -3.24 -10.92
CA GLY A 314 11.38 -2.34 -10.29
C GLY A 314 12.00 -0.99 -9.89
N PHE A 315 12.85 -0.44 -10.76
CA PHE A 315 13.53 0.87 -10.64
C PHE A 315 14.64 0.93 -9.59
N ARG A 316 15.01 -0.22 -9.00
CA ARG A 316 16.16 -0.33 -8.07
C ARG A 316 17.51 -0.15 -8.77
N LEU A 317 17.55 -0.36 -10.08
CA LEU A 317 18.72 -0.14 -10.94
C LEU A 317 18.45 0.98 -11.97
N PRO A 318 18.42 2.26 -11.56
CA PRO A 318 18.12 3.39 -12.46
C PRO A 318 19.00 3.43 -13.71
N TRP A 319 20.27 3.05 -13.59
CA TRP A 319 21.20 3.04 -14.73
C TRP A 319 20.82 2.00 -15.79
N VAL A 320 20.23 0.87 -15.41
CA VAL A 320 19.71 -0.13 -16.37
C VAL A 320 18.47 0.41 -17.05
N PHE A 321 17.57 1.06 -16.30
CA PHE A 321 16.38 1.70 -16.86
C PHE A 321 16.76 2.75 -17.91
N LEU A 322 17.70 3.64 -17.59
CA LEU A 322 18.18 4.67 -18.50
C LEU A 322 18.92 4.08 -19.71
N ALA A 323 19.77 3.08 -19.51
CA ALA A 323 20.51 2.42 -20.59
C ALA A 323 19.59 1.71 -21.59
N ASN A 324 18.47 1.16 -21.11
CA ASN A 324 17.48 0.48 -21.93
C ASN A 324 16.45 1.44 -22.56
N GLY A 325 16.70 2.76 -22.53
CA GLY A 325 15.85 3.75 -23.19
C GLY A 325 14.59 4.13 -22.41
N GLY A 326 14.62 4.01 -21.08
CA GLY A 326 13.50 4.41 -20.22
C GLY A 326 13.14 5.89 -20.34
N TRP A 327 11.85 6.18 -20.34
CA TRP A 327 11.32 7.53 -20.56
C TRP A 327 11.19 8.28 -19.25
N ARG A 328 11.38 9.61 -19.31
CA ARG A 328 10.99 10.49 -18.21
C ARG A 328 9.46 10.60 -18.17
N GLY A 329 8.89 10.63 -16.96
CA GLY A 329 7.45 10.78 -16.74
C GLY A 329 6.81 9.55 -16.11
N VAL A 330 5.50 9.41 -16.25
CA VAL A 330 4.73 8.31 -15.67
C VAL A 330 5.04 7.00 -16.38
N GLN A 331 5.23 5.93 -15.63
CA GLN A 331 5.61 4.61 -16.16
C GLN A 331 4.43 3.65 -16.18
N GLU A 332 4.40 2.75 -17.17
CA GLU A 332 3.41 1.67 -17.24
C GLU A 332 3.63 0.63 -16.13
N GLU A 333 4.90 0.35 -15.80
CA GLU A 333 5.25 -0.51 -14.67
C GLU A 333 4.90 0.18 -13.35
N THR A 334 4.11 -0.49 -12.52
CA THR A 334 3.69 -0.01 -11.20
C THR A 334 4.24 -0.90 -10.10
N LEU A 335 4.38 -0.34 -8.90
CA LEU A 335 4.69 -1.10 -7.70
C LEU A 335 3.42 -1.78 -7.19
N GLY A 336 3.52 -3.10 -7.05
CA GLY A 336 2.46 -3.94 -6.51
C GLY A 336 2.10 -3.60 -5.06
N GLU A 337 0.99 -4.16 -4.61
CA GLU A 337 0.52 -3.99 -3.25
C GLU A 337 1.40 -4.78 -2.28
N GLY A 338 1.72 -4.21 -1.12
CA GLY A 338 2.65 -4.81 -0.16
C GLY A 338 4.11 -4.79 -0.62
N ALA A 339 4.43 -4.21 -1.78
CA ALA A 339 5.80 -4.07 -2.24
C ALA A 339 6.57 -3.10 -1.33
N VAL A 340 7.74 -3.55 -0.89
CA VAL A 340 8.73 -2.72 -0.20
C VAL A 340 9.92 -2.53 -1.12
N SER A 341 10.20 -1.28 -1.50
CA SER A 341 11.27 -0.95 -2.45
C SER A 341 12.11 0.23 -1.98
N MET A 342 13.42 0.06 -2.09
CA MET A 342 14.42 1.08 -1.84
C MET A 342 14.72 1.79 -3.16
N LEU A 343 14.15 2.99 -3.35
CA LEU A 343 14.25 3.75 -4.59
C LEU A 343 14.92 5.09 -4.35
N ASN A 344 15.73 5.54 -5.31
CA ASN A 344 16.39 6.84 -5.24
C ASN A 344 15.36 7.98 -5.41
N PRO A 345 15.08 8.81 -4.39
CA PRO A 345 14.08 9.87 -4.46
C PRO A 345 14.47 11.02 -5.38
N TRP A 346 15.75 11.13 -5.79
CA TRP A 346 16.11 12.07 -6.85
C TRP A 346 15.68 11.57 -8.23
N PHE A 347 15.54 10.26 -8.41
CA PHE A 347 15.25 9.64 -9.69
C PHE A 347 13.77 9.23 -9.84
N VAL A 348 13.12 8.77 -8.77
CA VAL A 348 11.76 8.25 -8.80
C VAL A 348 10.85 8.97 -7.80
N ARG A 349 9.64 9.27 -8.25
CA ARG A 349 8.48 9.61 -7.42
C ARG A 349 7.44 8.49 -7.51
N VAL A 350 6.86 8.11 -6.38
CA VAL A 350 5.80 7.10 -6.32
C VAL A 350 4.53 7.75 -5.79
N VAL A 351 3.44 7.66 -6.56
CA VAL A 351 2.12 8.17 -6.19
C VAL A 351 1.22 7.00 -5.84
N LEU A 352 0.58 7.05 -4.66
CA LEU A 352 -0.36 6.02 -4.24
C LEU A 352 -1.71 6.21 -4.93
N ILE A 353 -2.23 5.15 -5.53
CA ILE A 353 -3.58 5.11 -6.10
C ILE A 353 -4.35 3.97 -5.43
N PRO A 354 -5.54 4.24 -4.87
CA PRO A 354 -6.37 3.21 -4.25
C PRO A 354 -6.93 2.25 -5.32
N THR A 355 -6.86 0.95 -5.04
CA THR A 355 -7.44 -0.12 -5.87
C THR A 355 -8.60 -0.83 -5.18
N ARG A 356 -9.04 -0.28 -4.04
CA ARG A 356 -10.26 -0.71 -3.35
C ARG A 356 -11.47 -0.02 -3.94
N LEU A 357 -12.66 -0.56 -3.65
CA LEU A 357 -13.90 0.14 -3.94
C LEU A 357 -13.92 1.51 -3.25
N LEU A 358 -14.07 2.55 -4.06
CA LEU A 358 -14.26 3.92 -3.64
C LEU A 358 -15.75 4.23 -3.67
N ILE A 359 -16.22 4.88 -2.62
CA ILE A 359 -17.58 5.37 -2.55
C ILE A 359 -17.50 6.88 -2.51
N LEU A 360 -18.04 7.51 -3.54
CA LEU A 360 -18.04 8.95 -3.77
C LEU A 360 -19.46 9.46 -3.59
N ASP A 361 -19.59 10.62 -2.97
CA ASP A 361 -20.88 11.20 -2.60
C ASP A 361 -20.95 12.68 -3.02
N TRP A 362 -22.05 13.09 -3.64
CA TRP A 362 -22.32 14.49 -3.99
C TRP A 362 -23.05 15.15 -2.83
N SER A 363 -22.26 15.59 -1.85
CA SER A 363 -22.77 16.16 -0.60
C SER A 363 -21.91 17.32 -0.14
N LYS A 364 -22.47 18.19 0.70
CA LYS A 364 -21.74 19.33 1.25
C LYS A 364 -20.60 18.82 2.14
N LYS A 365 -19.36 19.10 1.76
CA LYS A 365 -18.17 18.65 2.50
C LYS A 365 -17.79 19.64 3.60
N ALA A 366 -17.36 19.11 4.75
CA ALA A 366 -16.74 19.91 5.81
C ALA A 366 -15.26 20.16 5.49
N SER A 367 -14.66 21.22 6.08
CA SER A 367 -13.23 21.51 5.90
C SER A 367 -12.29 20.37 6.33
N SER A 368 -12.75 19.49 7.22
CA SER A 368 -12.02 18.29 7.66
C SER A 368 -11.99 17.15 6.63
N GLN A 369 -12.74 17.26 5.53
CA GLN A 369 -12.86 16.25 4.47
C GLN A 369 -12.12 16.66 3.18
N ALA A 370 -11.23 17.65 3.26
CA ALA A 370 -10.50 18.18 2.11
C ALA A 370 -9.61 17.13 1.41
N ASP A 371 -9.14 16.11 2.14
CA ASP A 371 -8.31 15.04 1.61
C ASP A 371 -9.13 13.87 1.01
N ASN A 372 -10.47 13.91 1.09
CA ASN A 372 -11.30 12.87 0.50
C ASN A 372 -11.25 12.93 -1.03
N TYR A 373 -11.39 11.78 -1.68
CA TYR A 373 -11.38 11.69 -3.15
C TYR A 373 -12.57 12.42 -3.81
N ASP A 374 -13.66 12.63 -3.08
CA ASP A 374 -14.86 13.36 -3.50
C ASP A 374 -14.93 14.79 -2.95
N ALA A 375 -13.80 15.35 -2.48
CA ALA A 375 -13.77 16.69 -1.87
C ALA A 375 -14.28 17.81 -2.79
N ALA A 376 -14.21 17.62 -4.11
CA ALA A 376 -14.69 18.57 -5.11
C ALA A 376 -16.13 18.31 -5.59
N LEU A 377 -16.79 17.25 -5.10
CA LEU A 377 -18.16 16.91 -5.49
C LEU A 377 -19.17 17.52 -4.53
N ASP A 378 -19.75 18.66 -4.92
CA ASP A 378 -20.83 19.32 -4.20
C ASP A 378 -22.21 18.74 -4.56
N ARG A 379 -23.24 19.15 -3.81
CA ARG A 379 -24.64 18.78 -4.13
C ARG A 379 -25.01 19.25 -5.54
N ILE A 380 -25.64 18.36 -6.31
CA ILE A 380 -26.07 18.67 -7.67
C ILE A 380 -27.29 19.58 -7.57
N SER A 381 -27.16 20.80 -8.10
CA SER A 381 -28.24 21.79 -8.16
C SER A 381 -28.67 21.96 -9.60
N VAL A 382 -29.93 21.62 -9.88
CA VAL A 382 -30.51 21.63 -11.22
C VAL A 382 -31.64 22.64 -11.26
N ASN A 383 -31.63 23.52 -12.26
CA ASN A 383 -32.72 24.47 -12.48
C ASN A 383 -33.66 23.96 -13.57
N VAL A 384 -34.89 23.62 -13.19
CA VAL A 384 -35.94 23.14 -14.12
C VAL A 384 -37.10 24.12 -14.08
N GLN A 385 -37.38 24.81 -15.19
CA GLN A 385 -38.46 25.81 -15.30
C GLN A 385 -38.42 26.93 -14.24
N GLY A 386 -37.23 27.30 -13.76
CA GLY A 386 -37.06 28.34 -12.73
C GLY A 386 -37.07 27.82 -11.30
N HIS A 387 -37.34 26.52 -11.09
CA HIS A 387 -37.31 25.86 -9.80
C HIS A 387 -35.96 25.17 -9.55
N GLN A 388 -35.37 25.39 -8.37
CA GLN A 388 -34.12 24.73 -7.98
C GLN A 388 -34.40 23.39 -7.30
N LEU A 389 -33.89 22.33 -7.91
CA LEU A 389 -33.93 20.96 -7.40
C LEU A 389 -32.52 20.57 -6.95
N GLN A 390 -32.41 20.01 -5.75
CA GLN A 390 -31.19 19.38 -5.25
C GLN A 390 -31.32 17.86 -5.37
N VAL A 391 -30.25 17.23 -5.86
CA VAL A 391 -30.20 15.78 -6.02
C VAL A 391 -28.94 15.24 -5.36
N GLU A 392 -29.12 14.27 -4.47
CA GLU A 392 -28.01 13.53 -3.88
C GLU A 392 -27.66 12.33 -4.78
N LEU A 393 -26.37 12.11 -4.99
CA LEU A 393 -25.86 11.02 -5.83
C LEU A 393 -24.75 10.31 -5.10
N ARG A 394 -24.75 8.98 -5.15
CA ARG A 394 -23.67 8.15 -4.63
C ARG A 394 -23.14 7.23 -5.72
N GLN A 395 -21.87 7.35 -6.02
CA GLN A 395 -21.18 6.50 -7.01
C GLN A 395 -20.19 5.59 -6.31
N THR A 396 -20.26 4.28 -6.61
CA THR A 396 -19.22 3.33 -6.23
C THR A 396 -18.41 2.96 -7.45
N LEU A 397 -17.08 3.10 -7.38
CA LEU A 397 -16.18 2.76 -8.47
C LEU A 397 -14.93 2.04 -7.98
N ASN A 398 -14.24 1.38 -8.90
CA ASN A 398 -12.97 0.70 -8.68
C ASN A 398 -11.96 1.14 -9.74
N ILE A 399 -10.75 1.52 -9.31
CA ILE A 399 -9.66 1.89 -10.21
C ILE A 399 -8.73 0.68 -10.35
N PRO A 400 -8.78 -0.08 -11.47
CA PRO A 400 -7.89 -1.21 -11.66
C PRO A 400 -6.45 -0.75 -11.89
N ARG A 401 -5.51 -1.67 -11.66
CA ARG A 401 -4.06 -1.36 -11.72
C ARG A 401 -3.61 -0.86 -13.09
N THR A 402 -4.26 -1.35 -14.15
CA THR A 402 -3.98 -0.98 -15.54
C THR A 402 -4.39 0.45 -15.90
N ALA A 403 -5.38 1.02 -15.20
CA ALA A 403 -5.89 2.38 -15.45
C ALA A 403 -5.09 3.46 -14.71
N ALA A 404 -4.48 3.11 -13.57
CA ALA A 404 -3.85 4.08 -12.68
C ALA A 404 -2.70 4.89 -13.29
N PRO A 405 -1.76 4.33 -14.10
CA PRO A 405 -0.72 5.12 -14.76
C PRO A 405 -1.31 6.21 -15.66
N ARG A 406 -2.35 5.88 -16.43
CA ARG A 406 -3.01 6.83 -17.32
C ARG A 406 -3.70 7.95 -16.55
N LEU A 407 -4.34 7.63 -15.43
CA LEU A 407 -4.98 8.61 -14.55
C LEU A 407 -3.95 9.60 -13.99
N VAL A 408 -2.83 9.09 -13.45
CA VAL A 408 -1.76 9.94 -12.91
C VAL A 408 -1.10 10.77 -13.99
N SER A 409 -0.96 10.25 -15.21
CA SER A 409 -0.41 10.99 -16.33
C SER A 409 -1.25 12.20 -16.74
N GLU A 410 -2.58 12.14 -16.60
CA GLU A 410 -3.48 13.22 -17.02
C GLU A 410 -3.81 14.19 -15.89
N PHE A 411 -4.07 13.66 -14.69
CA PHE A 411 -4.60 14.41 -13.56
C PHE A 411 -3.53 14.65 -12.47
N GLY A 412 -2.36 14.05 -12.62
CA GLY A 412 -1.23 14.21 -11.70
C GLY A 412 -0.79 15.66 -11.53
N ASP A 413 -0.15 15.92 -10.39
CA ASP A 413 0.34 17.27 -10.13
C ASP A 413 1.60 17.56 -10.94
N SER A 414 1.53 18.61 -11.78
CA SER A 414 2.68 19.13 -12.52
C SER A 414 3.62 19.94 -11.64
N SER A 415 3.29 20.11 -10.34
CA SER A 415 4.18 20.75 -9.38
C SER A 415 5.45 19.91 -9.20
N SER A 416 6.45 20.35 -9.97
CA SER A 416 7.84 19.91 -9.97
C SER A 416 8.50 20.36 -8.66
N SER A 417 8.06 19.85 -7.51
CA SER A 417 9.02 19.66 -6.43
C SER A 417 10.13 18.79 -7.02
N GLY A 418 11.38 19.27 -7.09
CA GLY A 418 12.50 18.54 -7.72
C GLY A 418 12.90 17.25 -7.00
N MET A 419 12.02 16.74 -6.13
CA MET A 419 12.20 15.62 -5.25
C MET A 419 11.03 14.65 -5.41
N GLY A 420 11.36 13.38 -5.51
CA GLY A 420 10.44 12.26 -5.50
C GLY A 420 10.37 11.58 -4.14
N GLY A 421 10.41 10.26 -4.15
CA GLY A 421 10.02 9.41 -3.02
C GLY A 421 8.53 9.10 -3.03
N LEU A 422 8.04 8.53 -1.92
CA LEU A 422 6.62 8.25 -1.73
C LEU A 422 5.85 9.54 -1.48
N VAL A 423 4.85 9.80 -2.33
CA VAL A 423 3.95 10.96 -2.24
C VAL A 423 2.55 10.45 -1.96
N ASP A 424 2.08 10.71 -0.76
CA ASP A 424 0.69 10.51 -0.37
C ASP A 424 -0.09 11.79 -0.68
N ASN A 425 -0.59 11.89 -1.91
CA ASN A 425 -1.35 13.04 -2.37
C ASN A 425 -2.62 12.56 -3.10
N PRO A 426 -3.83 12.85 -2.57
CA PRO A 426 -5.08 12.44 -3.20
C PRO A 426 -5.44 13.23 -4.47
N ALA A 427 -4.71 14.32 -4.76
CA ALA A 427 -5.03 15.25 -5.85
C ALA A 427 -5.24 14.62 -7.24
N PRO A 428 -4.45 13.62 -7.71
CA PRO A 428 -4.67 13.02 -9.02
C PRO A 428 -6.05 12.36 -9.12
N VAL A 429 -6.46 11.65 -8.06
CA VAL A 429 -7.76 10.99 -8.00
C VAL A 429 -8.87 12.02 -7.81
N GLN A 430 -8.68 13.04 -6.97
CA GLN A 430 -9.65 14.12 -6.79
C GLN A 430 -9.95 14.85 -8.10
N ARG A 431 -8.91 15.22 -8.86
CA ARG A 431 -9.07 15.90 -10.16
C ARG A 431 -9.71 15.01 -11.21
N PHE A 432 -9.43 13.71 -11.19
CA PHE A 432 -10.13 12.74 -12.03
C PHE A 432 -11.62 12.69 -11.69
N VAL A 433 -11.94 12.58 -10.39
CA VAL A 433 -13.32 12.56 -9.89
C VAL A 433 -14.05 13.85 -10.27
N GLU A 434 -13.47 15.01 -10.03
CA GLU A 434 -14.04 16.31 -10.40
C GLU A 434 -14.30 16.43 -11.90
N ARG A 435 -13.26 16.22 -12.73
CA ARG A 435 -13.32 16.54 -14.16
C ARG A 435 -14.04 15.49 -15.00
N VAL A 436 -13.88 14.21 -14.68
CA VAL A 436 -14.48 13.12 -15.46
C VAL A 436 -15.85 12.78 -14.90
N LEU A 437 -15.92 12.48 -13.60
CA LEU A 437 -17.17 12.03 -12.99
C LEU A 437 -18.11 13.20 -12.72
N GLY A 438 -17.64 14.29 -12.10
CA GLY A 438 -18.41 15.53 -11.92
C GLY A 438 -18.89 16.09 -13.25
N GLY A 439 -17.97 16.27 -14.20
CA GLY A 439 -18.31 16.74 -15.56
C GLY A 439 -19.33 15.87 -16.31
N ALA A 440 -19.25 14.55 -16.22
CA ALA A 440 -20.23 13.65 -16.86
C ALA A 440 -21.62 13.76 -16.24
N VAL A 441 -21.69 13.86 -14.91
CA VAL A 441 -22.95 14.01 -14.16
C VAL A 441 -23.57 15.38 -14.45
N ASP A 442 -22.78 16.45 -14.43
CA ASP A 442 -23.25 17.81 -14.74
C ASP A 442 -23.78 17.91 -16.17
N THR A 443 -23.07 17.31 -17.13
CA THR A 443 -23.50 17.30 -18.54
C THR A 443 -24.87 16.62 -18.69
N TYR A 444 -25.08 15.50 -18.00
CA TYR A 444 -26.34 14.77 -18.04
C TYR A 444 -27.50 15.58 -17.43
N PHE A 445 -27.33 16.08 -16.21
CA PHE A 445 -28.40 16.82 -15.52
C PHE A 445 -28.74 18.13 -16.21
N ASN A 446 -27.76 18.85 -16.76
CA ASN A 446 -28.01 20.06 -17.54
C ASN A 446 -28.79 19.76 -18.83
N GLY A 447 -28.50 18.64 -19.50
CA GLY A 447 -29.26 18.20 -20.68
C GLY A 447 -30.73 17.89 -20.35
N ILE A 448 -30.97 17.11 -19.30
CA ILE A 448 -32.32 16.77 -18.86
C ILE A 448 -33.10 18.01 -18.42
N ALA A 449 -32.46 18.91 -17.68
CA ALA A 449 -33.10 20.13 -17.17
C ALA A 449 -33.58 21.06 -18.27
N ALA A 450 -32.87 21.09 -19.40
CA ALA A 450 -33.23 21.92 -20.55
C ALA A 450 -34.46 21.36 -21.31
N GLU A 451 -34.66 20.04 -21.29
CA GLU A 451 -35.67 19.36 -22.10
C GLU A 451 -36.92 18.90 -21.32
N SER A 452 -36.85 18.88 -19.98
CA SER A 452 -37.90 18.28 -19.14
C SER A 452 -38.69 19.32 -18.36
N THR A 453 -39.97 19.04 -18.12
CA THR A 453 -40.76 19.77 -17.12
C THR A 453 -40.50 19.23 -15.71
N VAL A 454 -40.86 19.99 -14.66
CA VAL A 454 -40.70 19.52 -13.27
C VAL A 454 -41.49 18.24 -13.01
N GLU A 455 -42.72 18.14 -13.52
CA GLU A 455 -43.57 16.96 -13.37
C GLU A 455 -42.98 15.73 -14.07
N GLU A 456 -42.47 15.92 -15.28
CA GLU A 456 -41.82 14.88 -16.07
C GLU A 456 -40.52 14.40 -15.41
N PHE A 457 -39.72 15.32 -14.85
CA PHE A 457 -38.51 15.00 -14.09
C PHE A 457 -38.82 14.13 -12.86
N LEU A 458 -39.86 14.47 -12.09
CA LEU A 458 -40.25 13.71 -10.90
C LEU A 458 -40.87 12.35 -11.25
N THR A 459 -41.57 12.25 -12.39
CA THR A 459 -42.21 11.00 -12.83
C THR A 459 -41.22 10.04 -13.47
N ARG A 460 -40.24 10.55 -14.24
CA ARG A 460 -39.21 9.76 -14.93
C ARG A 460 -38.03 9.36 -14.06
N TYR A 461 -38.15 9.47 -12.74
CA TYR A 461 -37.04 9.24 -11.83
C TYR A 461 -36.36 7.86 -12.02
N ALA A 462 -37.13 6.81 -12.29
CA ALA A 462 -36.59 5.46 -12.55
C ALA A 462 -35.78 5.35 -13.85
N SER A 463 -36.24 5.99 -14.93
CA SER A 463 -35.48 6.05 -16.19
C SER A 463 -34.25 6.94 -16.04
N ILE A 464 -34.37 8.10 -15.39
CA ILE A 464 -33.25 9.02 -15.13
C ILE A 464 -32.11 8.31 -14.40
N ARG A 465 -32.43 7.48 -13.40
CA ARG A 465 -31.42 6.70 -12.68
C ARG A 465 -30.68 5.71 -13.61
N THR A 466 -31.41 5.06 -14.50
CA THR A 466 -30.87 4.04 -15.41
C THR A 466 -29.97 4.66 -16.47
N ASP A 467 -30.42 5.77 -17.06
CA ASP A 467 -29.70 6.48 -18.12
C ASP A 467 -28.43 7.17 -17.56
N LEU A 468 -28.53 7.79 -16.38
CA LEU A 468 -27.38 8.35 -15.67
C LEU A 468 -26.32 7.27 -15.39
N ALA A 469 -26.76 6.10 -14.88
CA ALA A 469 -25.87 4.99 -14.60
C ALA A 469 -25.19 4.46 -15.88
N ALA A 470 -25.85 4.52 -17.04
CA ALA A 470 -25.24 4.17 -18.32
C ALA A 470 -24.20 5.22 -18.74
N GLN A 471 -24.52 6.51 -18.64
CA GLN A 471 -23.61 7.60 -19.02
C GLN A 471 -22.36 7.64 -18.15
N VAL A 472 -22.51 7.54 -16.82
CA VAL A 472 -21.38 7.49 -15.88
C VAL A 472 -20.49 6.27 -16.17
N ARG A 473 -21.09 5.11 -16.41
CA ARG A 473 -20.35 3.88 -16.72
C ARG A 473 -19.56 4.01 -18.02
N ASN A 474 -20.14 4.62 -19.05
CA ASN A 474 -19.45 4.88 -20.31
C ASN A 474 -18.29 5.88 -20.15
N ALA A 475 -18.50 6.95 -19.37
CA ALA A 475 -17.46 7.95 -19.06
C ALA A 475 -16.28 7.33 -18.31
N LEU A 476 -16.55 6.48 -17.31
CA LEU A 476 -15.51 5.78 -16.53
C LEU A 476 -14.79 4.71 -17.36
N ALA A 477 -15.52 3.97 -18.21
CA ALA A 477 -14.96 2.92 -19.06
C ALA A 477 -13.92 3.46 -20.07
N ALA A 478 -14.08 4.69 -20.56
CA ALA A 478 -13.11 5.34 -21.45
C ALA A 478 -11.70 5.48 -20.82
N TRP A 479 -11.64 5.49 -19.49
CA TRP A 479 -10.41 5.54 -18.69
C TRP A 479 -10.00 4.17 -18.15
N GLY A 480 -10.75 3.11 -18.45
CA GLY A 480 -10.54 1.78 -17.87
C GLY A 480 -10.94 1.69 -16.39
N VAL A 481 -11.75 2.63 -15.89
CA VAL A 481 -12.26 2.61 -14.51
C VAL A 481 -13.60 1.88 -14.47
N GLU A 482 -13.79 1.03 -13.46
CA GLU A 482 -14.97 0.18 -13.34
C GLU A 482 -16.02 0.86 -12.46
N ALA A 483 -17.23 1.06 -13.00
CA ALA A 483 -18.37 1.54 -12.22
C ALA A 483 -19.10 0.34 -11.60
N ALA A 484 -19.12 0.27 -10.26
CA ALA A 484 -19.80 -0.80 -9.55
C ALA A 484 -21.30 -0.51 -9.38
N SER A 485 -21.66 0.68 -8.91
CA SER A 485 -23.06 1.09 -8.73
C SER A 485 -23.22 2.61 -8.74
N THR A 486 -24.38 3.06 -9.22
CA THR A 486 -24.80 4.46 -9.24
C THR A 486 -26.15 4.55 -8.55
N ASN A 487 -26.19 5.22 -7.41
CA ASN A 487 -27.39 5.33 -6.59
C ASN A 487 -27.82 6.79 -6.53
N LEU A 488 -28.99 7.08 -7.08
CA LEU A 488 -29.61 8.39 -7.01
C LEU A 488 -30.50 8.47 -5.75
N GLY A 489 -30.20 9.43 -4.88
CA GLY A 489 -30.94 9.74 -3.66
C GLY A 489 -32.16 10.63 -3.92
N GLU A 490 -32.93 10.92 -2.88
CA GLU A 490 -34.18 11.67 -3.05
C GLU A 490 -33.96 13.07 -3.65
N VAL A 491 -34.89 13.51 -4.50
CA VAL A 491 -34.89 14.85 -5.07
C VAL A 491 -35.60 15.79 -4.12
N GLU A 492 -34.87 16.77 -3.60
CA GLU A 492 -35.42 17.82 -2.75
C GLU A 492 -35.65 19.09 -3.57
N SER A 493 -36.86 19.66 -3.48
CA SER A 493 -37.13 20.99 -4.01
C SER A 493 -36.81 22.03 -2.94
N LEU A 494 -36.04 23.05 -3.30
CA LEU A 494 -35.82 24.22 -2.43
C LEU A 494 -37.06 25.12 -2.37
N ASP A 495 -37.96 25.00 -3.36
CA ASP A 495 -39.23 25.70 -3.40
C ASP A 495 -40.34 24.85 -2.74
N GLY A 496 -40.96 25.37 -1.68
CA GLY A 496 -41.95 24.65 -0.86
C GLY A 496 -43.27 24.30 -1.57
N ASP A 497 -43.59 25.01 -2.66
CA ASP A 497 -44.86 24.86 -3.38
C ASP A 497 -44.94 23.54 -4.18
N LEU A 498 -43.81 23.09 -4.73
CA LEU A 498 -43.72 21.85 -5.52
C LEU A 498 -43.85 20.59 -4.67
N ASN A 499 -43.33 20.59 -3.43
CA ASN A 499 -43.53 19.48 -2.50
C ASN A 499 -45.01 19.30 -2.15
N THR A 500 -45.76 20.41 -2.07
CA THR A 500 -47.20 20.40 -1.83
C THR A 500 -47.96 19.87 -3.06
N ALA A 501 -47.56 20.29 -4.27
CA ALA A 501 -48.11 19.78 -5.52
C ALA A 501 -47.85 18.27 -5.72
N ARG A 502 -46.64 17.80 -5.42
CA ARG A 502 -46.26 16.37 -5.51
C ARG A 502 -47.10 15.48 -4.59
N LYS A 503 -47.33 15.92 -3.35
CA LYS A 503 -48.25 15.25 -2.43
C LYS A 503 -49.67 15.21 -2.99
N ARG A 504 -50.14 16.30 -3.60
CA ARG A 504 -51.47 16.38 -4.20
C ARG A 504 -51.66 15.39 -5.34
N VAL A 505 -50.73 15.32 -6.29
CA VAL A 505 -50.79 14.38 -7.44
C VAL A 505 -50.73 12.93 -6.98
N SER A 506 -49.82 12.60 -6.06
CA SER A 506 -49.74 11.26 -5.47
C SER A 506 -51.04 10.88 -4.73
N THR A 507 -51.62 11.82 -3.98
CA THR A 507 -52.90 11.60 -3.27
C THR A 507 -54.04 11.33 -4.25
N GLU A 508 -54.14 12.10 -5.35
CA GLU A 508 -55.17 11.87 -6.37
C GLU A 508 -54.95 10.56 -7.15
N GLN A 509 -53.72 10.15 -7.42
CA GLN A 509 -53.42 8.85 -8.04
C GLN A 509 -53.79 7.68 -7.11
N ILE A 510 -53.42 7.75 -5.83
CA ILE A 510 -53.81 6.77 -4.81
C ILE A 510 -55.33 6.70 -4.73
N ARG A 511 -56.01 7.86 -4.68
CA ARG A 511 -57.47 7.94 -4.65
C ARG A 511 -58.11 7.31 -5.90
N THR A 512 -57.52 7.51 -7.06
CA THR A 512 -58.00 6.92 -8.32
C THR A 512 -57.84 5.39 -8.29
N GLN A 513 -56.70 4.89 -7.83
CA GLN A 513 -56.47 3.46 -7.66
C GLN A 513 -57.40 2.83 -6.61
N GLU A 514 -57.67 3.52 -5.50
CA GLU A 514 -58.63 3.10 -4.49
C GLU A 514 -60.05 3.02 -5.07
N LEU A 515 -60.48 4.02 -5.85
CA LEU A 515 -61.78 4.01 -6.52
C LEU A 515 -61.89 2.88 -7.54
N GLU A 516 -60.85 2.61 -8.34
CA GLU A 516 -60.82 1.47 -9.26
C GLU A 516 -60.88 0.13 -8.53
N ALA A 517 -60.15 -0.01 -7.42
CA ALA A 517 -60.19 -1.20 -6.58
C ALA A 517 -61.59 -1.39 -5.96
N GLN A 518 -62.24 -0.31 -5.51
CA GLN A 518 -63.61 -0.34 -5.01
C GLN A 518 -64.60 -0.74 -6.10
N LEU A 519 -64.49 -0.20 -7.31
CA LEU A 519 -65.34 -0.57 -8.44
C LEU A 519 -65.17 -2.05 -8.81
N LYS A 520 -63.93 -2.56 -8.82
CA LYS A 520 -63.66 -3.99 -9.02
C LYS A 520 -64.26 -4.85 -7.91
N ASN A 521 -64.13 -4.44 -6.65
CA ASN A 521 -64.72 -5.17 -5.52
C ASN A 521 -66.25 -5.21 -5.59
N VAL A 522 -66.89 -4.10 -5.89
CA VAL A 522 -68.36 -4.04 -6.07
C VAL A 522 -68.80 -4.94 -7.23
N ARG A 523 -68.08 -4.91 -8.35
CA ARG A 523 -68.35 -5.75 -9.51
C ARG A 523 -68.20 -7.25 -9.21
N ILE A 524 -67.11 -7.64 -8.54
CA ILE A 524 -66.91 -9.04 -8.12
C ILE A 524 -68.02 -9.46 -7.16
N THR A 525 -68.40 -8.59 -6.23
CA THR A 525 -69.47 -8.88 -5.25
C THR A 525 -70.83 -9.09 -5.93
N SER A 526 -71.15 -8.29 -6.96
CA SER A 526 -72.39 -8.46 -7.71
C SER A 526 -72.38 -9.72 -8.58
N GLU A 527 -71.25 -10.06 -9.20
CA GLU A 527 -71.06 -11.29 -9.97
C GLU A 527 -71.21 -12.54 -9.07
N ILE A 528 -70.60 -12.55 -7.88
CA ILE A 528 -70.78 -13.62 -6.88
C ILE A 528 -72.25 -13.77 -6.51
N ARG A 529 -72.94 -12.67 -6.23
CA ARG A 529 -74.35 -12.69 -5.84
C ARG A 529 -75.26 -13.24 -6.95
N GLN A 530 -74.96 -12.95 -8.21
CA GLN A 530 -75.71 -13.51 -9.34
C GLN A 530 -75.46 -15.01 -9.50
N ALA A 531 -74.23 -15.46 -9.31
CA ALA A 531 -73.87 -16.88 -9.35
C ALA A 531 -74.54 -17.67 -8.21
N GLU A 532 -74.60 -17.12 -7.00
CA GLU A 532 -75.31 -17.72 -5.85
C GLU A 532 -76.80 -17.88 -6.13
N LEU A 533 -77.47 -16.84 -6.64
CA LEU A 533 -78.89 -16.89 -6.99
C LEU A 533 -79.19 -17.89 -8.12
N ALA A 534 -78.31 -18.01 -9.10
CA ALA A 534 -78.44 -19.02 -10.16
C ALA A 534 -78.30 -20.45 -9.60
N THR A 535 -77.28 -20.67 -8.76
CA THR A 535 -77.05 -21.96 -8.09
C THR A 535 -78.22 -22.34 -7.19
N GLU A 536 -78.81 -21.38 -6.47
CA GLU A 536 -79.95 -21.65 -5.61
C GLU A 536 -81.23 -21.97 -6.41
N ARG A 537 -81.44 -21.33 -7.56
CA ARG A 537 -82.52 -21.67 -8.48
C ARG A 537 -82.38 -23.08 -9.03
N GLU A 538 -81.18 -23.45 -9.49
CA GLU A 538 -80.91 -24.81 -9.97
C GLU A 538 -81.14 -25.86 -8.89
N ARG A 539 -80.69 -25.59 -7.66
CA ARG A 539 -80.91 -26.49 -6.52
C ARG A 539 -82.40 -26.68 -6.24
N ARG A 540 -83.19 -25.60 -6.23
CA ARG A 540 -84.65 -25.70 -6.04
C ARG A 540 -85.33 -26.48 -7.16
N LEU A 541 -84.89 -26.32 -8.40
CA LEU A 541 -85.42 -27.08 -9.53
C LEU A 541 -85.11 -28.58 -9.41
N LEU A 542 -83.89 -28.93 -8.98
CA LEU A 542 -83.52 -30.31 -8.67
C LEU A 542 -84.35 -30.89 -7.51
N ASP A 543 -84.59 -30.10 -6.46
CA ASP A 543 -85.43 -30.52 -5.33
C ASP A 543 -86.88 -30.78 -5.77
N VAL A 544 -87.44 -29.93 -6.65
CA VAL A 544 -88.78 -30.16 -7.22
C VAL A 544 -88.80 -31.41 -8.10
N ALA A 545 -87.84 -31.58 -9.01
CA ALA A 545 -87.79 -32.74 -9.90
C ALA A 545 -87.58 -34.07 -9.13
N THR A 546 -86.76 -34.07 -8.09
CA THR A 546 -86.58 -35.25 -7.22
C THR A 546 -87.85 -35.56 -6.42
N LEU A 547 -88.59 -34.54 -6.00
CA LEU A 547 -89.86 -34.68 -5.30
C LEU A 547 -90.96 -35.22 -6.23
N GLU A 548 -91.05 -34.72 -7.46
CA GLU A 548 -91.95 -35.25 -8.50
C GLU A 548 -91.65 -36.71 -8.80
N ARG A 549 -90.39 -37.07 -9.01
CA ARG A 549 -90.00 -38.46 -9.28
C ARG A 549 -90.30 -39.39 -8.11
N ARG A 550 -90.16 -38.88 -6.87
CA ARG A 550 -90.53 -39.61 -5.66
C ARG A 550 -92.05 -39.83 -5.55
N ILE A 551 -92.86 -38.83 -5.89
CA ILE A 551 -94.33 -38.95 -5.92
C ILE A 551 -94.76 -39.99 -6.96
N GLU A 552 -94.12 -40.00 -8.14
CA GLU A 552 -94.43 -40.95 -9.21
C GLU A 552 -94.13 -42.40 -8.82
N LEU A 553 -93.01 -42.65 -8.14
CA LEU A 553 -92.58 -44.01 -7.77
C LEU A 553 -93.30 -44.57 -6.53
N LEU A 554 -93.62 -43.73 -5.55
CA LEU A 554 -94.10 -44.17 -4.23
C LEU A 554 -95.58 -43.85 -3.98
N GLY A 555 -96.21 -43.05 -4.84
CA GLY A 555 -97.57 -42.56 -4.63
C GLY A 555 -97.61 -41.33 -3.71
N ARG A 556 -98.52 -40.39 -4.03
CA ARG A 556 -98.65 -39.09 -3.35
C ARG A 556 -98.86 -39.23 -1.84
N ASP A 557 -99.69 -40.18 -1.42
CA ASP A 557 -100.08 -40.36 -0.01
C ASP A 557 -98.91 -40.87 0.84
N THR A 558 -98.06 -41.72 0.27
CA THR A 558 -96.88 -42.26 0.95
C THR A 558 -95.79 -41.20 1.12
N ILE A 559 -95.58 -40.34 0.12
CA ILE A 559 -94.66 -39.19 0.22
C ILE A 559 -95.17 -38.15 1.22
N ALA A 560 -96.48 -37.84 1.20
CA ALA A 560 -97.08 -36.93 2.17
C ALA A 560 -96.93 -37.44 3.62
N MET A 561 -97.13 -38.74 3.83
CA MET A 561 -96.89 -39.38 5.14
C MET A 561 -95.41 -39.34 5.54
N GLN A 562 -94.47 -39.53 4.60
CA GLN A 562 -93.02 -39.40 4.89
C GLN A 562 -92.60 -37.98 5.26
N TYR A 563 -93.07 -36.97 4.52
CA TYR A 563 -92.81 -35.57 4.86
C TYR A 563 -93.42 -35.23 6.23
N PHE A 564 -94.65 -35.68 6.48
CA PHE A 564 -95.33 -35.51 7.76
C PHE A 564 -94.55 -36.16 8.94
N LEU A 565 -94.04 -37.38 8.76
CA LEU A 565 -93.21 -38.06 9.77
C LEU A 565 -91.84 -37.38 9.95
N ALA A 566 -91.25 -36.84 8.88
CA ALA A 566 -89.99 -36.09 8.96
C ALA A 566 -90.16 -34.74 9.68
N GLU A 567 -91.27 -34.04 9.44
CA GLU A 567 -91.66 -32.82 10.14
C GLU A 567 -91.94 -33.10 11.64
N LEU A 568 -92.64 -34.20 11.94
CA LEU A 568 -92.85 -34.68 13.31
C LEU A 568 -91.54 -35.01 14.03
N LYS A 569 -90.53 -35.54 13.32
CA LYS A 569 -89.19 -35.78 13.89
C LYS A 569 -88.44 -34.49 14.24
N GLN A 570 -88.72 -33.38 13.56
CA GLN A 570 -88.13 -32.07 13.88
C GLN A 570 -88.88 -31.33 14.99
N MET A 571 -90.12 -31.74 15.31
CA MET A 571 -90.84 -31.25 16.50
C MET A 571 -90.30 -31.95 17.75
N ASN A 572 -89.51 -31.24 18.55
CA ASN A 572 -89.07 -31.71 19.88
C ASN A 572 -90.28 -31.99 20.79
N VAL A 573 -90.66 -33.26 20.96
CA VAL A 573 -91.69 -33.67 21.93
C VAL A 573 -91.05 -33.88 23.31
N PRO A 574 -91.55 -33.25 24.41
CA PRO A 574 -91.00 -33.42 25.74
C PRO A 574 -91.22 -34.85 26.28
N GLN A 575 -90.21 -35.44 26.94
CA GLN A 575 -90.34 -36.70 27.66
C GLN A 575 -90.66 -36.41 29.14
N VAL A 576 -91.77 -36.98 29.64
CA VAL A 576 -92.25 -37.04 31.03
C VAL A 576 -93.12 -35.87 31.51
N VAL A 577 -94.42 -36.13 31.71
CA VAL A 577 -95.31 -35.43 32.66
C VAL A 577 -96.33 -36.44 33.23
N SER A 578 -96.46 -36.49 34.56
CA SER A 578 -97.40 -37.31 35.32
C SER A 578 -98.63 -36.49 35.77
N GLY A 579 -99.86 -36.96 35.52
CA GLY A 579 -101.07 -36.47 36.19
C GLY A 579 -102.35 -36.42 35.33
N ASP A 580 -103.40 -37.09 35.84
CA ASP A 580 -104.83 -37.14 35.48
C ASP A 580 -105.28 -37.67 34.11
N ALA A 581 -105.89 -38.87 34.16
CA ALA A 581 -106.35 -39.70 33.05
C ALA A 581 -107.47 -39.10 32.17
N GLU A 582 -108.17 -38.05 32.63
CA GLU A 582 -109.24 -37.41 31.85
C GLU A 582 -108.73 -36.26 30.95
N SER A 583 -107.52 -35.74 31.23
CA SER A 583 -106.84 -34.74 30.39
C SER A 583 -105.97 -35.37 29.27
N LEU A 584 -105.69 -36.67 29.38
CA LEU A 584 -104.85 -37.43 28.45
C LEU A 584 -105.51 -37.71 27.09
N LEU A 585 -106.84 -37.58 26.99
CA LEU A 585 -107.55 -37.78 25.72
C LEU A 585 -107.51 -36.55 24.80
N THR A 586 -107.08 -35.38 25.30
CA THR A 586 -107.17 -34.11 24.54
C THR A 586 -105.89 -33.75 23.79
N HIS A 587 -104.74 -34.36 24.12
CA HIS A 587 -103.45 -33.99 23.54
C HIS A 587 -102.58 -35.17 23.07
N LEU A 588 -103.21 -36.25 22.62
CA LEU A 588 -102.54 -37.13 21.67
C LEU A 588 -102.39 -36.36 20.34
N PRO A 589 -101.16 -36.07 19.87
CA PRO A 589 -100.93 -35.36 18.61
C PRO A 589 -101.50 -36.10 17.39
N MET A 590 -101.92 -37.36 17.55
CA MET A 590 -102.60 -38.16 16.53
C MET A 590 -103.99 -37.64 16.16
N GLN A 591 -104.77 -37.03 17.05
CA GLN A 591 -106.12 -36.53 16.69
C GLN A 591 -106.04 -35.29 15.79
N ARG A 592 -105.20 -34.30 16.15
CA ARG A 592 -104.95 -33.14 15.28
C ARG A 592 -104.26 -33.52 13.96
N ALA A 593 -103.40 -34.54 14.00
CA ALA A 593 -102.81 -35.12 12.79
C ALA A 593 -103.87 -35.73 11.87
N LEU A 594 -104.81 -36.51 12.42
CA LEU A 594 -105.93 -37.09 11.68
C LEU A 594 -106.89 -36.02 11.13
N GLU A 595 -107.17 -34.96 11.88
CA GLU A 595 -107.97 -33.82 11.38
C GLU A 595 -107.29 -33.07 10.23
N LEU A 596 -105.95 -32.91 10.26
CA LEU A 596 -105.20 -32.34 9.15
C LEU A 596 -105.15 -33.27 7.94
N ILE A 597 -105.12 -34.60 8.14
CA ILE A 597 -105.22 -35.61 7.09
C ILE A 597 -106.60 -35.57 6.43
N ASP A 598 -107.69 -35.52 7.21
CA ASP A 598 -109.06 -35.38 6.69
C ASP A 598 -109.22 -34.07 5.93
N ALA A 599 -108.71 -32.95 6.46
CA ALA A 599 -108.75 -31.65 5.78
C ALA A 599 -107.90 -31.62 4.49
N ALA A 600 -106.78 -32.36 4.44
CA ALA A 600 -105.94 -32.47 3.26
C ALA A 600 -106.56 -33.38 2.18
N GLN A 601 -107.18 -34.51 2.57
CA GLN A 601 -107.95 -35.38 1.67
C GLN A 601 -109.17 -34.65 1.07
N TRP A 602 -109.86 -33.84 1.88
CA TRP A 602 -110.98 -32.99 1.42
C TRP A 602 -110.55 -31.94 0.39
N ARG A 603 -109.33 -31.39 0.50
CA ARG A 603 -108.79 -30.42 -0.48
C ARG A 603 -108.29 -31.10 -1.75
N ALA A 604 -107.69 -32.29 -1.65
CA ALA A 604 -107.22 -33.07 -2.80
C ALA A 604 -108.38 -33.54 -3.71
N GLY A 605 -109.54 -33.87 -3.13
CA GLY A 605 -110.75 -34.24 -3.88
C GLY A 605 -111.35 -33.10 -4.72
N ARG A 606 -111.14 -31.83 -4.33
CA ARG A 606 -111.62 -30.66 -5.10
C ARG A 606 -110.75 -30.33 -6.32
N SER A 607 -109.46 -30.67 -6.30
CA SER A 607 -108.55 -30.33 -7.40
C SER A 607 -108.81 -31.16 -8.67
N ALA A 608 -109.39 -32.35 -8.54
CA ALA A 608 -109.69 -33.25 -9.65
C ALA A 608 -111.00 -32.92 -10.41
N LEU A 609 -111.89 -32.09 -9.81
CA LEU A 609 -113.19 -31.73 -10.39
C LEU A 609 -113.23 -30.34 -11.05
N ALA A 610 -112.10 -29.62 -11.13
CA ALA A 610 -112.04 -28.24 -11.61
C ALA A 610 -111.36 -28.03 -12.98
N GLN A 611 -111.16 -29.08 -13.79
CA GLN A 611 -110.56 -28.97 -15.12
C GLN A 611 -111.47 -29.49 -16.24
N ALA A 612 -112.33 -28.61 -16.79
CA ALA A 612 -112.83 -28.63 -18.17
C ALA A 612 -113.33 -27.20 -18.55
N PRO A 613 -113.29 -26.77 -19.83
CA PRO A 613 -112.84 -25.39 -20.19
C PRO A 613 -113.87 -24.45 -20.85
N GLY A 614 -113.57 -23.13 -20.78
CA GLY A 614 -113.97 -22.04 -21.72
C GLY A 614 -115.13 -21.11 -21.28
N PRO A 615 -115.32 -19.88 -21.83
CA PRO A 615 -114.53 -19.14 -22.84
C PRO A 615 -114.22 -17.63 -22.53
N ASP A 616 -113.30 -17.07 -23.32
CA ASP A 616 -113.10 -15.69 -23.81
C ASP A 616 -113.05 -14.43 -22.89
N GLY A 617 -112.05 -13.57 -23.16
CA GLY A 617 -112.04 -12.15 -22.78
C GLY A 617 -110.67 -11.45 -22.64
N LYS A 618 -109.94 -11.25 -23.74
CA LYS A 618 -108.82 -10.27 -23.93
C LYS A 618 -109.26 -8.80 -23.68
N PRO A 619 -108.40 -7.75 -23.77
CA PRO A 619 -106.96 -7.56 -23.45
C PRO A 619 -106.64 -6.14 -22.82
N LEU A 620 -105.33 -5.80 -22.77
CA LEU A 620 -104.68 -4.46 -22.64
C LEU A 620 -104.39 -3.94 -21.21
N GLY A 621 -103.23 -3.35 -20.90
CA GLY A 621 -102.25 -2.76 -21.82
C GLY A 621 -100.92 -2.33 -21.19
N GLU A 622 -100.11 -1.79 -22.10
CA GLU A 622 -98.80 -1.17 -21.92
C GLU A 622 -98.80 0.00 -20.93
N ARG A 623 -97.67 0.21 -20.26
CA ARG A 623 -96.99 1.53 -20.27
C ARG A 623 -95.55 1.38 -19.78
N GLN A 624 -94.62 1.64 -20.71
CA GLN A 624 -93.31 2.21 -20.40
C GLN A 624 -93.51 3.64 -19.86
N VAL A 625 -92.77 3.99 -18.80
CA VAL A 625 -91.75 5.07 -18.80
C VAL A 625 -90.63 4.60 -17.88
#